data_AF-A0A3B0J1Q9-F1
#
_entry.id   AF-A0A3B0J1Q9-F1
#
_cell.length_a   1.000
_cell.length_b   1.000
_cell.length_c   1.000
_cell.angle_alpha   90.00
_cell.angle_beta   90.00
_cell.angle_gamma   90.00
#
_symmetry.space_group_name_H-M   'P 1'
#
loop_
_entity.id
_entity.type
_entity.pdbx_description
1 polymer ?
#
loop_
_entity_poly.entity_id
_entity_poly.type
_entity_poly.pdbx_seq_one_letter_code
_entity_poly.pdbx_strand_id
1 'polypeptide(L)' 'MAIEDQVAVIYCGVRGHLDKMDPSKITNFEKEFLQLMKTSEQGLLDTIAKEGAISDATDAKLKDIVSKFLATFQG' A
#
# COMPACT_ATOMS: atom_id res chain seq x y z
N MET A 1 14.15 2.80 0.57
CA MET A 1 12.93 1.98 0.54
C MET A 1 13.33 0.59 0.94
N ALA A 2 12.70 0.07 2.00
CA ALA A 2 12.86 -1.33 2.36
C ALA A 2 12.10 -2.22 1.35
N ILE A 3 12.26 -3.54 1.41
CA ILE A 3 11.62 -4.44 0.43
C ILE A 3 10.11 -4.47 0.66
N GLU A 4 9.68 -4.51 1.91
CA GLU A 4 8.30 -4.45 2.35
C GLU A 4 7.59 -3.16 1.89
N ASP A 5 8.30 -2.03 1.87
CA ASP A 5 7.80 -0.76 1.32
C ASP A 5 7.46 -0.92 -0.18
N GLN A 6 8.38 -1.50 -0.94
CA GLN A 6 8.20 -1.70 -2.39
C GLN A 6 7.08 -2.71 -2.67
N VAL A 7 7.01 -3.78 -1.89
CA VAL A 7 5.95 -4.79 -2.02
C VAL A 7 4.57 -4.17 -1.80
N ALA A 8 4.41 -3.33 -0.78
CA ALA A 8 3.15 -2.64 -0.51
C ALA A 8 2.74 -1.68 -1.64
N VAL A 9 3.68 -0.92 -2.20
CA VAL A 9 3.41 0.01 -3.31
C VAL A 9 3.06 -0.74 -4.60
N ILE A 10 3.85 -1.75 -4.97
CA ILE A 10 3.64 -2.54 -6.19
C ILE A 10 2.31 -3.31 -6.09
N TYR A 11 1.96 -3.80 -4.90
CA TYR A 11 0.67 -4.45 -4.65
C TYR A 11 -0.52 -3.58 -5.10
N CYS A 12 -0.47 -2.27 -4.79
CA CYS A 12 -1.53 -1.33 -5.14
C CYS A 12 -1.70 -1.21 -6.67
N GLY A 13 -0.59 -1.22 -7.42
CA GLY A 13 -0.61 -1.18 -8.88
C GLY A 13 -1.10 -2.48 -9.51
N VAL A 14 -0.53 -3.63 -9.11
CA VAL A 14 -0.80 -4.93 -9.75
C VAL A 14 -2.24 -5.41 -9.52
N ARG A 15 -2.85 -5.05 -8.38
CA ARG A 15 -4.26 -5.38 -8.07
C ARG A 15 -5.28 -4.41 -8.69
N GLY A 16 -4.83 -3.43 -9.47
CA GLY A 16 -5.69 -2.47 -10.17
C GLY A 16 -6.34 -1.43 -9.25
N HIS A 17 -5.83 -1.25 -8.02
CA HIS A 17 -6.37 -0.24 -7.10
C HIS A 17 -6.13 1.19 -7.61
N LEU A 18 -5.10 1.37 -8.45
CA LEU A 18 -4.71 2.66 -9.02
C LEU A 18 -5.24 2.88 -10.45
N ASP A 19 -5.99 1.93 -11.02
CA ASP A 19 -6.43 2.00 -12.43
C ASP A 19 -7.32 3.21 -12.75
N LYS A 20 -8.03 3.73 -11.74
CA LYS A 20 -8.91 4.90 -11.88
C LYS A 20 -8.23 6.21 -11.50
N MET A 21 -6.98 6.16 -11.04
CA MET A 21 -6.22 7.33 -10.62
C MET A 21 -5.56 8.00 -11.82
N ASP A 22 -5.51 9.33 -11.80
CA ASP A 22 -4.73 10.08 -12.78
C ASP A 22 -3.24 9.73 -12.64
N PRO A 23 -2.52 9.38 -13.73
CA PRO A 23 -1.09 9.05 -13.67
C PRO A 23 -0.23 10.13 -13.02
N SER A 24 -0.61 11.40 -13.13
CA SER A 24 0.10 12.52 -12.50
C SER A 24 0.06 12.48 -10.96
N LYS A 25 -0.92 11.81 -10.38
CA LYS A 25 -1.12 11.69 -8.92
C LYS A 25 -0.44 10.47 -8.31
N ILE A 26 0.03 9.51 -9.12
CA ILE A 26 0.63 8.26 -8.65
C ILE A 26 1.86 8.52 -7.76
N THR A 27 2.72 9.48 -8.14
CA THR A 27 3.92 9.81 -7.37
C THR A 27 3.58 10.41 -5.99
N ASN A 28 2.49 11.17 -5.89
CA ASN A 28 2.02 11.71 -4.60
C ASN A 28 1.35 10.61 -3.77
N PHE A 29 0.53 9.76 -4.41
CA PHE A 29 -0.07 8.59 -3.78
C PHE A 29 1.01 7.70 -3.16
N GLU A 30 2.09 7.37 -3.89
CA GLU A 30 3.17 6.52 -3.38
C GLU A 30 3.77 7.09 -2.10
N LYS A 31 4.08 8.40 -2.08
CA LYS A 31 4.68 9.06 -0.92
C LYS A 31 3.75 9.06 0.29
N GLU A 32 2.49 9.44 0.11
CA GLU A 32 1.53 9.51 1.20
C GLU A 32 1.12 8.12 1.70
N PHE A 33 0.97 7.16 0.79
CA PHE A 33 0.67 5.77 1.14
C PHE A 33 1.82 5.13 1.92
N LEU A 34 3.07 5.34 1.49
CA LEU A 34 4.24 4.89 2.25
C LEU A 34 4.32 5.55 3.63
N GLN A 35 3.97 6.83 3.72
CA GLN A 35 3.94 7.52 5.01
C GLN A 35 2.88 6.91 5.93
N LEU A 36 1.65 6.67 5.43
CA LEU A 36 0.59 5.99 6.17
C LEU A 36 1.02 4.59 6.63
N MET A 37 1.65 3.82 5.74
CA MET A 37 2.11 2.48 6.07
C MET A 37 3.14 2.49 7.20
N LYS A 38 4.05 3.46 7.22
CA LYS A 38 5.07 3.59 8.26
C LYS A 38 4.54 4.15 9.57
N THR A 39 3.50 4.98 9.54
CA THR A 39 2.96 5.59 10.76
C THR A 39 1.88 4.76 11.42
N SER A 40 1.01 4.13 10.63
CA SER A 40 -0.18 3.43 11.13
C SER A 40 -0.11 1.91 10.97
N GLU A 41 0.61 1.40 9.98
CA GLU A 41 0.58 -0.02 9.60
C GLU A 41 1.98 -0.66 9.62
N GLN A 42 2.86 -0.16 10.49
CA GLN A 42 4.24 -0.66 10.59
C GLN A 42 4.28 -2.16 10.89
N GLY A 43 3.36 -2.66 11.73
CA GLY A 43 3.27 -4.09 12.04
C GLY A 43 2.89 -4.96 10.83
N LEU A 44 2.20 -4.40 9.83
CA LEU A 44 1.90 -5.09 8.58
C LEU A 44 3.15 -5.16 7.69
N LEU A 45 3.92 -4.07 7.59
CA LEU A 45 5.22 -4.05 6.90
C LEU A 45 6.19 -5.06 7.51
N ASP A 46 6.26 -5.13 8.84
CA ASP A 46 7.10 -6.10 9.55
C ASP A 46 6.66 -7.55 9.28
N THR A 47 5.35 -7.78 9.16
CA THR A 47 4.80 -9.10 8.81
C THR A 47 5.21 -9.50 7.39
N ILE A 48 5.08 -8.58 6.42
CA ILE A 48 5.50 -8.81 5.03
C ILE A 48 7.00 -9.10 4.96
N ALA A 49 7.82 -8.33 5.68
CA ALA A 49 9.26 -8.53 5.75
C ALA A 49 9.63 -9.90 6.35
N LYS A 50 8.90 -10.34 7.38
CA LYS A 50 9.15 -11.59 8.09
C LYS A 50 8.64 -12.83 7.35
N GLU A 51 7.44 -12.77 6.76
CA GLU A 51 6.86 -13.88 5.99
C GLU A 51 7.50 -13.99 4.60
N GLY A 52 8.00 -12.88 4.04
CA GLY A 52 8.52 -12.82 2.67
C GLY A 52 7.46 -13.06 1.60
N ALA A 53 6.18 -13.07 2.00
CA ALA A 53 5.03 -13.30 1.14
C ALA A 53 3.83 -12.51 1.66
N ILE A 54 2.89 -12.21 0.75
CA ILE A 54 1.59 -11.67 1.13
C ILE A 54 0.64 -12.84 1.32
N SER A 55 0.41 -13.23 2.58
CA SER A 55 -0.62 -14.20 2.96
C SER A 55 -2.03 -13.65 2.75
N ASP A 56 -3.06 -14.51 2.66
CA ASP A 56 -4.45 -14.09 2.45
C ASP A 56 -4.94 -13.10 3.53
N ALA A 57 -4.47 -13.28 4.77
CA ALA A 57 -4.77 -12.36 5.87
C ALA A 57 -4.14 -10.98 5.66
N THR A 58 -2.91 -10.94 5.13
CA THR A 58 -2.18 -9.70 4.83
C THR A 58 -2.77 -9.01 3.60
N ASP A 59 -3.18 -9.77 2.59
CA ASP A 59 -3.90 -9.28 1.40
C ASP A 59 -5.21 -8.59 1.79
N ALA A 60 -6.03 -9.23 2.64
CA ALA A 60 -7.28 -8.66 3.11
C ALA A 60 -7.08 -7.33 3.85
N LYS A 61 -6.05 -7.24 4.71
CA LYS A 61 -5.70 -6.01 5.41
C LYS A 61 -5.20 -4.92 4.47
N LEU A 62 -4.25 -5.24 3.58
CA LEU A 62 -3.75 -4.30 2.57
C LEU A 62 -4.89 -3.72 1.73
N LYS A 63 -5.79 -4.57 1.27
CA LYS A 63 -6.95 -4.15 0.48
C LYS A 63 -7.85 -3.16 1.23
N ASP A 64 -8.11 -3.42 2.51
CA ASP A 64 -8.93 -2.53 3.35
C ASP A 64 -8.22 -1.18 3.58
N ILE A 65 -6.92 -1.20 3.88
CA ILE A 65 -6.12 0.02 4.06
C ILE A 65 -6.07 0.84 2.77
N VAL A 66 -5.79 0.20 1.62
CA VAL A 66 -5.75 0.86 0.32
C VAL A 66 -7.11 1.46 -0.04
N SER A 67 -8.20 0.73 0.20
CA SER A 67 -9.55 1.22 -0.08
C SER A 67 -9.92 2.42 0.80
N LYS A 68 -9.58 2.38 2.10
CA LYS A 68 -9.77 3.50 3.03
C LYS A 68 -8.91 4.70 2.63
N PHE A 69 -7.64 4.45 2.32
CA PHE A 69 -6.72 5.50 1.91
C PHE A 69 -7.18 6.18 0.62
N LEU A 70 -7.57 5.42 -0.41
CA LEU A 70 -8.13 5.96 -1.65
C LEU A 70 -9.41 6.79 -1.44
N ALA A 71 -10.24 6.43 -0.47
CA ALA A 71 -11.42 7.23 -0.13
C ALA A 71 -11.06 8.57 0.54
N THR A 72 -9.93 8.63 1.26
CA THR A 72 -9.41 9.85 1.89
C THR A 72 -8.45 10.64 1.00
N PHE A 73 -7.85 9.99 0.01
CA PHE A 73 -6.82 10.56 -0.84
C PHE A 73 -7.45 11.55 -1.83
N GLN A 74 -7.23 12.83 -1.58
CA GLN A 74 -7.67 13.94 -2.43
C GLN A 74 -6.50 14.52 -3.24
N GLY A 75 -5.66 13.63 -3.80
CA GLY A 75 -4.55 14.05 -4.67
C GLY A 75 -5.01 14.87 -5.86
#